data_AF-A0A7V9U269-F1
#
_entry.id   AF-A0A7V9U269-F1
#
_cell.length_a   1.000
_cell.length_b   1.000
_cell.length_c   1.000
_cell.angle_alpha   90.00
_cell.angle_beta   90.00
_cell.angle_gamma   90.00
#
_symmetry.space_group_name_H-M   'P 1'
#
loop_
_entity.id
_entity.type
_entity.pdbx_description
1 polymer ?
#
loop_
_entity_poly.entity_id
_entity_poly.type
_entity_poly.pdbx_seq_one_letter_code
_entity_poly.pdbx_strand_id
1 'polypeptide(L)'
;PIAKTITWWYVASGEYIPRKTITYDLIGKRWAQHPYRQAIASSAVGVDSNGKLHLIVTDSTNGKAWYAEGATDGVPSSSPGAYTAAAPLNNTTVITVNEPLPTSGAGLVGAMLYRPDTGEECVITANNASKMTLGTALRTDPTLGEAMYVGAIPWTVTTNWWVGRGLQDKKRPVHLALKLSPSSTGSVKVYLYLDFSATPYVFTNPDAADYPDGVTIVDGRNYITVDLDAGQSDGFVPIPMPEDWGRSMRAKVVCESPAGDMRLLDVSFAVEDPAQEAQETAE
;
A
#
# COMPACT_ATOMS: atom_id res chain seq x y z
N PRO A 1 5.85 -8.44 12.82
CA PRO A 1 6.74 -9.63 12.93
C PRO A 1 6.25 -10.78 12.04
N ILE A 2 7.06 -11.16 11.03
CA ILE A 2 6.92 -12.37 10.17
C ILE A 2 7.35 -13.63 10.98
N ALA A 3 7.03 -13.65 12.27
CA ALA A 3 7.42 -14.75 13.14
C ALA A 3 6.38 -15.86 12.95
N LYS A 4 6.80 -16.95 12.28
CA LYS A 4 6.01 -18.17 11.95
C LYS A 4 5.16 -18.08 10.69
N THR A 5 5.80 -17.83 9.55
CA THR A 5 5.17 -17.96 8.24
C THR A 5 5.89 -19.00 7.38
N ILE A 6 5.17 -19.67 6.49
CA ILE A 6 5.75 -20.45 5.39
C ILE A 6 5.58 -19.65 4.12
N THR A 7 6.67 -19.37 3.40
CA THR A 7 6.66 -18.52 2.21
C THR A 7 7.18 -19.29 1.01
N TRP A 8 6.39 -19.33 -0.06
CA TRP A 8 6.75 -19.93 -1.33
C TRP A 8 6.91 -18.84 -2.38
N TRP A 9 8.07 -18.83 -3.05
CA TRP A 9 8.34 -17.98 -4.18
C TRP A 9 7.87 -18.66 -5.46
N TYR A 10 7.22 -17.91 -6.34
CA TYR A 10 6.73 -18.46 -7.60
C TYR A 10 6.86 -17.45 -8.73
N VAL A 11 6.99 -17.98 -9.94
CA VAL A 11 6.92 -17.19 -11.19
C VAL A 11 5.45 -17.12 -11.58
N ALA A 12 4.86 -15.92 -11.58
CA ALA A 12 3.49 -15.75 -12.01
C ALA A 12 3.36 -15.96 -13.52
N SER A 13 2.16 -16.32 -13.98
CA SER A 13 1.88 -16.44 -15.42
C SER A 13 2.23 -15.14 -16.14
N GLY A 14 3.02 -15.24 -17.22
CA GLY A 14 3.50 -14.09 -17.99
C GLY A 14 4.80 -13.47 -17.47
N GLU A 15 5.35 -13.94 -16.36
CA GLU A 15 6.66 -13.56 -15.85
C GLU A 15 7.70 -14.67 -16.12
N TYR A 16 8.99 -14.31 -16.07
CA TYR A 16 10.11 -15.25 -16.22
C TYR A 16 11.00 -15.32 -14.97
N ILE A 17 10.64 -14.57 -13.93
CA ILE A 17 11.42 -14.39 -12.70
C ILE A 17 10.48 -14.34 -11.50
N PRO A 18 10.83 -14.97 -10.37
CA PRO A 18 9.97 -15.04 -9.19
C PRO A 18 9.98 -13.70 -8.44
N ARG A 19 8.96 -12.87 -8.70
CA ARG A 19 8.72 -11.60 -8.01
C ARG A 19 7.57 -11.66 -7.02
N LYS A 20 6.91 -12.81 -6.88
CA LYS A 20 5.74 -12.96 -6.03
C LYS A 20 5.95 -14.10 -5.06
N THR A 21 5.38 -13.92 -3.88
CA THR A 21 5.26 -15.00 -2.90
C THR A 21 3.83 -15.25 -2.53
N ILE A 22 3.56 -16.50 -2.18
CA ILE A 22 2.42 -16.86 -1.35
C ILE A 22 2.97 -17.21 0.03
N THR A 23 2.36 -16.66 1.08
CA THR A 23 2.78 -16.81 2.46
C THR A 23 1.62 -17.32 3.29
N TYR A 24 1.82 -18.40 4.04
CA TYR A 24 0.89 -18.88 5.04
C TYR A 24 1.34 -18.44 6.43
N ASP A 25 0.53 -17.61 7.07
CA ASP A 25 0.71 -17.18 8.46
C ASP A 25 0.18 -18.28 9.40
N LEU A 26 1.10 -18.95 10.11
CA LEU A 26 0.76 -20.08 10.99
C LEU A 26 -0.02 -19.63 12.22
N ILE A 27 0.13 -18.37 12.65
CA ILE A 27 -0.56 -17.83 13.82
C ILE A 27 -1.94 -17.34 13.39
N GLY A 28 -1.98 -16.48 12.37
CA GLY A 28 -3.22 -15.91 11.83
C GLY A 28 -4.07 -16.88 11.00
N LYS A 29 -3.54 -18.07 10.68
CA LYS A 29 -4.15 -19.10 9.82
C LYS A 29 -4.66 -18.54 8.48
N ARG A 30 -3.92 -17.61 7.90
CA ARG A 30 -4.31 -16.87 6.69
C ARG A 30 -3.26 -16.96 5.60
N TRP A 31 -3.74 -16.88 4.36
CA TRP A 31 -2.90 -16.75 3.19
C TRP A 31 -2.72 -15.28 2.84
N ALA A 32 -1.49 -14.88 2.58
CA ALA A 32 -1.13 -13.57 2.07
C ALA A 32 -0.30 -13.73 0.79
N GLN A 33 -0.45 -12.79 -0.13
CA GLN A 33 0.42 -12.69 -1.28
C GLN A 33 1.27 -11.44 -1.13
N HIS A 34 2.59 -11.57 -1.29
CA HIS A 34 3.48 -10.42 -1.28
C HIS A 34 4.13 -10.26 -2.65
N PRO A 35 3.87 -9.15 -3.35
CA PRO A 35 4.66 -8.77 -4.51
C PRO A 35 5.98 -8.14 -4.06
N TYR A 36 7.05 -8.48 -4.77
CA TYR A 36 8.38 -7.90 -4.64
C TYR A 36 8.73 -7.21 -5.95
N ARG A 37 9.41 -6.07 -5.85
CA ARG A 37 9.80 -5.30 -7.04
C ARG A 37 10.97 -5.95 -7.78
N GLN A 38 11.82 -6.68 -7.06
CA GLN A 38 13.01 -7.35 -7.59
C GLN A 38 12.82 -8.86 -7.67
N ALA A 39 13.54 -9.50 -8.58
CA ALA A 39 13.55 -10.97 -8.70
C ALA A 39 14.32 -11.57 -7.53
N ILE A 40 13.73 -12.55 -6.85
CA ILE A 40 14.44 -13.29 -5.81
C ILE A 40 14.99 -14.59 -6.39
N ALA A 41 16.31 -14.65 -6.49
CA ALA A 41 17.02 -15.75 -7.13
C ALA A 41 17.31 -16.91 -6.19
N SER A 42 17.44 -16.64 -4.90
CA SER A 42 17.62 -17.68 -3.90
C SER A 42 17.08 -17.25 -2.54
N SER A 43 16.83 -18.23 -1.69
CA SER A 43 16.59 -18.00 -0.27
C SER A 43 17.42 -18.96 0.57
N ALA A 44 17.81 -18.51 1.75
CA ALA A 44 18.55 -19.28 2.73
C ALA A 44 18.03 -18.96 4.13
N VAL A 45 18.43 -19.79 5.09
CA VAL A 45 18.23 -19.50 6.52
C VAL A 45 19.56 -19.04 7.10
N GLY A 46 19.55 -17.90 7.77
CA GLY A 46 20.70 -17.36 8.49
C GLY A 46 20.41 -17.16 9.96
N VAL A 47 21.46 -17.02 10.78
CA VAL A 47 21.35 -16.69 12.20
C VAL A 47 22.08 -15.38 12.41
N ASP A 48 21.45 -14.42 13.09
CA ASP A 48 22.12 -13.16 13.44
C ASP A 48 23.08 -13.31 14.63
N SER A 49 23.75 -12.22 14.99
CA SER A 49 24.68 -12.17 16.12
C SER A 49 24.01 -12.42 17.49
N ASN A 50 22.68 -12.37 17.56
CA ASN A 50 21.89 -12.61 18.77
C ASN A 50 21.29 -14.03 18.79
N GLY A 51 21.61 -14.87 17.81
CA GLY A 51 21.10 -16.24 17.72
C GLY A 51 19.70 -16.35 17.14
N LYS A 52 19.12 -15.26 16.59
CA LYS A 52 17.79 -15.29 15.98
C LYS A 52 17.89 -15.71 14.52
N LEU A 53 16.95 -16.57 14.14
CA LEU A 53 16.90 -17.22 12.83
C LEU A 53 16.10 -16.36 11.84
N HIS A 54 16.65 -16.15 10.64
CA HIS A 54 16.13 -15.25 9.62
C HIS A 54 15.99 -15.94 8.27
N LEU A 55 14.95 -15.57 7.52
CA LEU A 55 14.87 -15.83 6.09
C LEU A 55 15.73 -14.80 5.36
N ILE A 56 16.81 -15.27 4.73
CA ILE A 56 17.62 -14.51 3.79
C ILE A 56 17.06 -14.74 2.39
N VAL A 57 16.88 -13.68 1.61
CA VAL A 57 16.52 -13.71 0.19
C VAL A 57 17.58 -12.97 -0.60
N THR A 58 18.02 -13.52 -1.73
CA THR A 58 19.04 -12.89 -2.57
C THR A 58 18.49 -12.52 -3.93
N ASP A 59 18.86 -11.35 -4.42
CA ASP A 59 18.51 -10.88 -5.76
C ASP A 59 19.61 -11.28 -6.76
N SER A 60 19.21 -11.85 -7.91
CA SER A 60 20.10 -12.19 -9.03
C SER A 60 20.66 -10.99 -9.76
N THR A 61 19.96 -9.86 -9.70
CA THR A 61 20.19 -8.70 -10.57
C THR A 61 21.20 -7.75 -9.96
N ASN A 62 21.06 -7.47 -8.66
CA ASN A 62 21.90 -6.50 -7.95
C ASN A 62 22.91 -7.17 -6.99
N GLY A 63 22.91 -8.51 -6.90
CA GLY A 63 23.83 -9.27 -6.05
C GLY A 63 23.67 -8.98 -4.55
N LYS A 64 22.47 -8.57 -4.12
CA LYS A 64 22.18 -8.24 -2.72
C LYS A 64 21.52 -9.42 -2.02
N ALA A 65 21.88 -9.61 -0.76
CA ALA A 65 21.19 -10.50 0.17
C ALA A 65 20.46 -9.65 1.21
N TRP A 66 19.19 -9.94 1.40
CA TRP A 66 18.30 -9.27 2.33
C TRP A 66 17.85 -10.30 3.35
N TYR A 67 17.73 -9.93 4.62
CA TYR A 67 16.99 -10.75 5.57
C TYR A 67 15.96 -9.88 6.26
N ALA A 68 14.80 -10.45 6.55
CA ALA A 68 13.67 -9.68 7.05
C ALA A 68 13.81 -9.42 8.57
N GLU A 69 14.48 -8.33 8.92
CA GLU A 69 14.27 -7.59 10.17
C GLU A 69 14.09 -6.11 9.86
N GLY A 70 12.99 -5.50 10.31
CA GLY A 70 12.63 -4.15 9.91
C GLY A 70 12.04 -4.06 8.50
N ALA A 71 12.17 -2.90 7.84
CA ALA A 71 11.61 -2.65 6.51
C ALA A 71 12.37 -3.44 5.42
N THR A 72 11.63 -4.11 4.53
CA THR A 72 12.16 -5.07 3.54
C THR A 72 12.60 -4.42 2.22
N ASP A 73 12.86 -3.12 2.23
CA ASP A 73 12.98 -2.26 1.03
C ASP A 73 14.37 -1.64 0.84
N GLY A 74 15.32 -1.98 1.74
CA GLY A 74 16.66 -1.43 1.74
C GLY A 74 16.76 0.00 2.28
N VAL A 75 15.68 0.51 2.88
CA VAL A 75 15.67 1.81 3.56
C VAL A 75 16.06 1.60 5.03
N PRO A 76 17.13 2.27 5.51
CA PRO A 76 17.55 2.13 6.90
C PRO A 76 16.53 2.77 7.84
N SER A 77 16.41 2.25 9.06
CA SER A 77 15.47 2.77 10.07
C SER A 77 15.72 4.22 10.52
N SER A 78 16.86 4.80 10.16
CA SER A 78 17.18 6.22 10.36
C SER A 78 16.57 7.13 9.29
N SER A 79 16.08 6.57 8.18
CA SER A 79 15.35 7.31 7.16
C SER A 79 13.90 7.53 7.62
N PRO A 80 13.34 8.74 7.45
CA PRO A 80 11.91 8.96 7.63
C PRO A 80 11.04 8.27 6.57
N GLY A 81 11.61 7.79 5.47
CA GLY A 81 10.88 7.19 4.34
C GLY A 81 10.09 8.18 3.48
N ALA A 82 9.70 9.32 4.04
CA ALA A 82 9.07 10.45 3.35
C ALA A 82 10.02 11.65 3.29
N TYR A 83 10.08 12.29 2.13
CA TYR A 83 10.96 13.41 1.82
C TYR A 83 10.21 14.48 1.04
N THR A 84 10.64 15.73 1.16
CA THR A 84 10.10 16.85 0.39
C THR A 84 11.17 17.45 -0.50
N ALA A 85 10.82 17.68 -1.77
CA ALA A 85 11.76 18.24 -2.75
C ALA A 85 12.18 19.67 -2.35
N ALA A 86 13.48 19.93 -2.41
CA ALA A 86 14.11 21.19 -2.03
C ALA A 86 14.70 21.91 -3.25
N ALA A 87 14.84 23.23 -3.15
CA ALA A 87 15.47 24.04 -4.18
C ALA A 87 17.00 23.79 -4.27
N PRO A 88 17.62 23.92 -5.47
CA PRO A 88 16.99 24.14 -6.77
C PRO A 88 16.47 22.83 -7.39
N LEU A 89 15.39 22.94 -8.16
CA LEU A 89 14.62 21.81 -8.70
C LEU A 89 14.83 21.55 -10.20
N ASN A 90 15.86 22.16 -10.79
CA ASN A 90 16.11 22.10 -12.23
C ASN A 90 16.85 20.81 -12.65
N ASN A 91 16.50 19.68 -12.04
CA ASN A 91 17.18 18.42 -12.27
C ASN A 91 16.27 17.21 -12.01
N THR A 92 16.03 16.44 -13.06
CA THR A 92 15.25 15.19 -13.02
C THR A 92 16.04 13.97 -12.54
N THR A 93 17.36 14.10 -12.38
CA THR A 93 18.25 12.99 -11.98
C THR A 93 18.83 13.19 -10.59
N VAL A 94 19.11 14.43 -10.19
CA VAL A 94 19.65 14.76 -8.87
C VAL A 94 18.62 15.56 -8.10
N ILE A 95 17.95 14.88 -7.17
CA ILE A 95 16.87 15.44 -6.39
C ILE A 95 17.44 15.95 -5.07
N THR A 96 17.28 17.24 -4.82
CA THR A 96 17.59 17.82 -3.50
C THR A 96 16.37 17.67 -2.61
N VAL A 97 16.56 17.33 -1.33
CA VAL A 97 15.47 17.19 -0.35
C VAL A 97 15.72 18.04 0.90
N ASN A 98 14.66 18.36 1.63
CA ASN A 98 14.74 19.19 2.84
C ASN A 98 15.21 18.41 4.07
N GLU A 99 14.83 17.14 4.16
CA GLU A 99 15.13 16.28 5.29
C GLU A 99 16.53 15.66 5.14
N PRO A 100 17.25 15.40 6.26
CA PRO A 100 18.54 14.75 6.20
C PRO A 100 18.41 13.32 5.67
N LEU A 101 19.27 12.99 4.70
CA LEU A 101 19.36 11.65 4.13
C LEU A 101 20.37 10.79 4.92
N PRO A 102 20.12 9.48 5.11
CA PRO A 102 21.09 8.56 5.69
C PRO A 102 22.37 8.48 4.86
N THR A 103 23.53 8.76 5.45
CA THR A 103 24.84 8.71 4.78
C THR A 103 25.76 7.59 5.29
N SER A 104 25.36 6.87 6.33
CA SER A 104 26.10 5.73 6.85
C SER A 104 25.80 4.44 6.07
N GLY A 105 26.80 3.56 5.95
CA GLY A 105 26.65 2.28 5.24
C GLY A 105 26.31 2.48 3.75
N ALA A 106 25.31 1.76 3.26
CA ALA A 106 24.82 1.89 1.88
C ALA A 106 23.88 3.09 1.67
N GLY A 107 23.52 3.83 2.73
CA GLY A 107 22.56 4.93 2.66
C GLY A 107 21.21 4.49 2.09
N LEU A 108 20.79 5.16 1.01
CA LEU A 108 19.60 4.85 0.22
C LEU A 108 19.93 4.23 -1.14
N VAL A 109 21.19 3.87 -1.39
CA VAL A 109 21.61 3.31 -2.69
C VAL A 109 20.94 1.95 -2.92
N GLY A 110 20.22 1.83 -4.03
CA GLY A 110 19.42 0.67 -4.40
C GLY A 110 17.96 0.73 -3.94
N ALA A 111 17.59 1.70 -3.10
CA ALA A 111 16.20 1.93 -2.74
C ALA A 111 15.43 2.57 -3.92
N MET A 112 14.11 2.37 -3.93
CA MET A 112 13.22 2.98 -4.91
C MET A 112 12.72 4.33 -4.40
N LEU A 113 12.87 5.39 -5.19
CA LEU A 113 12.13 6.63 -5.06
C LEU A 113 10.77 6.47 -5.77
N TYR A 114 9.70 6.91 -5.13
CA TYR A 114 8.35 6.98 -5.66
C TYR A 114 7.80 8.41 -5.56
N ARG A 115 7.21 8.91 -6.65
CA ARG A 115 6.50 10.18 -6.70
C ARG A 115 4.99 9.92 -6.72
N PRO A 116 4.24 10.29 -5.68
CA PRO A 116 2.81 10.03 -5.59
C PRO A 116 2.02 10.79 -6.68
N ASP A 117 2.41 12.04 -7.00
CA ASP A 117 1.66 12.90 -7.91
C ASP A 117 1.74 12.42 -9.37
N THR A 118 2.90 11.90 -9.78
CA THR A 118 3.13 11.45 -11.17
C THR A 118 3.08 9.93 -11.33
N GLY A 119 3.16 9.18 -10.22
CA GLY A 119 3.28 7.72 -10.22
C GLY A 119 4.64 7.21 -10.68
N GLU A 120 5.65 8.08 -10.80
CA GLU A 120 6.97 7.70 -11.28
C GLU A 120 7.79 6.98 -10.22
N GLU A 121 8.61 6.04 -10.68
CA GLU A 121 9.49 5.24 -9.83
C GLU A 121 10.90 5.20 -10.42
N CYS A 122 11.91 5.43 -9.57
CA CYS A 122 13.31 5.42 -9.98
C CYS A 122 14.20 4.80 -8.91
N VAL A 123 15.20 4.01 -9.33
CA VAL A 123 16.22 3.47 -8.41
C VAL A 123 17.19 4.58 -8.03
N ILE A 124 17.48 4.72 -6.74
CA ILE A 124 18.52 5.62 -6.23
C ILE A 124 19.89 4.95 -6.44
N THR A 125 20.79 5.60 -7.17
CA THR A 125 22.14 5.11 -7.47
C THR A 125 23.21 5.69 -6.58
N ALA A 126 22.96 6.88 -6.02
CA ALA A 126 23.82 7.51 -5.02
C ALA A 126 22.98 8.43 -4.13
N ASN A 127 23.40 8.66 -2.90
CA ASN A 127 22.88 9.75 -2.09
C ASN A 127 23.99 10.37 -1.23
N ASN A 128 23.84 11.65 -0.91
CA ASN A 128 24.60 12.32 0.14
C ASN A 128 23.62 12.82 1.21
N ALA A 129 24.02 13.74 2.08
CA ALA A 129 23.18 14.22 3.19
C ALA A 129 21.90 14.98 2.77
N SER A 130 21.84 15.52 1.55
CA SER A 130 20.72 16.35 1.09
C SER A 130 20.28 16.10 -0.36
N LYS A 131 20.93 15.16 -1.06
CA LYS A 131 20.63 14.84 -2.45
C LYS A 131 20.57 13.34 -2.70
N MET A 132 19.59 12.94 -3.50
CA MET A 132 19.49 11.60 -4.11
C MET A 132 19.80 11.72 -5.60
N THR A 133 20.61 10.80 -6.11
CA THR A 133 20.86 10.63 -7.55
C THR A 133 20.13 9.40 -8.03
N LEU A 134 19.35 9.55 -9.10
CA LEU A 134 18.53 8.52 -9.69
C LEU A 134 19.27 7.84 -10.84
N GLY A 135 19.05 6.54 -11.03
CA GLY A 135 19.62 5.79 -12.16
C GLY A 135 18.94 6.07 -13.49
N THR A 136 17.73 6.63 -13.45
CA THR A 136 16.98 7.10 -14.62
C THR A 136 16.37 8.44 -14.26
N ALA A 137 16.38 9.37 -15.22
CA ALA A 137 15.80 10.68 -15.02
C ALA A 137 14.28 10.59 -14.93
N LEU A 138 13.69 11.38 -14.02
CA LEU A 138 12.25 11.64 -14.01
C LEU A 138 11.82 12.32 -15.32
N ARG A 139 10.56 12.13 -15.71
CA ARG A 139 9.97 12.78 -16.90
C ARG A 139 9.78 14.27 -16.70
N THR A 140 9.49 14.69 -15.47
CA THR A 140 9.33 16.10 -15.08
C THR A 140 10.13 16.39 -13.83
N ASP A 141 10.65 17.62 -13.72
CA ASP A 141 11.28 18.09 -12.49
C ASP A 141 10.27 18.03 -11.32
N PRO A 142 10.70 17.62 -10.11
CA PRO A 142 9.88 17.79 -8.91
C PRO A 142 9.57 19.25 -8.64
N THR A 143 8.38 19.53 -8.10
CA THR A 143 8.00 20.86 -7.64
C THR A 143 8.48 21.11 -6.21
N LEU A 144 8.61 22.38 -5.80
CA LEU A 144 9.13 22.70 -4.47
C LEU A 144 8.16 22.22 -3.41
N GLY A 145 8.66 21.44 -2.45
CA GLY A 145 7.84 20.84 -1.41
C GLY A 145 7.06 19.60 -1.87
N GLU A 146 7.26 19.12 -3.10
CA GLU A 146 6.63 17.88 -3.56
C GLU A 146 7.04 16.70 -2.67
N ALA A 147 6.05 15.96 -2.19
CA ALA A 147 6.27 14.77 -1.38
C ALA A 147 6.85 13.64 -2.25
N MET A 148 7.85 12.96 -1.72
CA MET A 148 8.49 11.82 -2.36
C MET A 148 8.76 10.76 -1.32
N TYR A 149 8.60 9.51 -1.72
CA TYR A 149 8.72 8.36 -0.84
C TYR A 149 9.89 7.51 -1.25
N VAL A 150 10.63 7.00 -0.27
CA VAL A 150 11.74 6.08 -0.52
C VAL A 150 11.45 4.77 0.21
N GLY A 151 11.54 3.66 -0.51
CA GLY A 151 11.34 2.31 0.04
C GLY A 151 10.04 1.64 -0.37
N ALA A 152 9.49 0.80 0.50
CA ALA A 152 8.28 0.01 0.30
C ALA A 152 7.03 0.88 0.43
N ILE A 153 6.82 1.69 -0.59
CA ILE A 153 5.62 2.47 -0.83
C ILE A 153 5.40 2.35 -2.34
N PRO A 154 4.21 2.03 -2.87
CA PRO A 154 2.94 1.71 -2.22
C PRO A 154 2.73 0.20 -1.94
N TRP A 155 2.00 -0.12 -0.87
CA TRP A 155 1.32 -1.43 -0.80
C TRP A 155 -0.05 -1.34 -1.48
N THR A 156 -0.40 -2.43 -2.16
CA THR A 156 -1.70 -2.60 -2.78
C THR A 156 -2.31 -3.87 -2.25
N VAL A 157 -3.53 -3.77 -1.71
CA VAL A 157 -4.34 -4.93 -1.35
C VAL A 157 -5.57 -4.94 -2.24
N THR A 158 -5.91 -6.11 -2.77
CA THR A 158 -7.12 -6.29 -3.58
C THR A 158 -7.93 -7.39 -2.93
N THR A 159 -9.22 -7.11 -2.68
CA THR A 159 -10.13 -8.11 -2.12
C THR A 159 -10.50 -9.15 -3.18
N ASN A 160 -11.03 -10.28 -2.74
CA ASN A 160 -11.74 -11.18 -3.65
C ASN A 160 -13.03 -10.51 -4.14
N TRP A 161 -13.55 -10.98 -5.28
CA TRP A 161 -14.89 -10.60 -5.72
C TRP A 161 -15.91 -11.03 -4.66
N TRP A 162 -16.57 -10.06 -4.07
CA TRP A 162 -17.82 -10.26 -3.38
C TRP A 162 -18.91 -10.44 -4.44
N VAL A 163 -19.73 -11.47 -4.29
CA VAL A 163 -20.83 -11.78 -5.22
C VAL A 163 -22.10 -11.87 -4.41
N GLY A 164 -23.12 -11.11 -4.79
CA GLY A 164 -24.44 -11.17 -4.16
C GLY A 164 -25.00 -12.59 -4.24
N ARG A 165 -25.63 -13.05 -3.15
CA ARG A 165 -26.18 -14.42 -3.08
C ARG A 165 -27.50 -14.51 -3.85
N GLY A 166 -27.40 -14.77 -5.16
CA GLY A 166 -28.54 -15.16 -6.00
C GLY A 166 -29.57 -14.05 -6.23
N LEU A 167 -30.59 -14.35 -7.04
CA LEU A 167 -31.68 -13.42 -7.38
C LEU A 167 -32.62 -13.10 -6.20
N GLN A 168 -32.57 -13.90 -5.13
CA GLN A 168 -33.54 -13.86 -4.03
C GLN A 168 -33.05 -13.09 -2.80
N ASP A 169 -31.73 -13.05 -2.56
CA ASP A 169 -31.15 -12.28 -1.45
C ASP A 169 -30.36 -11.08 -2.01
N LYS A 170 -31.07 -9.99 -2.35
CA LYS A 170 -30.45 -8.69 -2.62
C LYS A 170 -29.90 -8.07 -1.33
N LYS A 171 -28.95 -8.73 -0.68
CA LYS A 171 -28.23 -8.14 0.44
C LYS A 171 -27.11 -7.27 -0.10
N ARG A 172 -27.36 -5.96 -0.17
CA ARG A 172 -26.38 -4.95 -0.55
C ARG A 172 -25.33 -4.82 0.57
N PRO A 173 -24.02 -4.75 0.24
CA PRO A 173 -23.05 -4.29 1.21
C PRO A 173 -23.34 -2.83 1.56
N VAL A 174 -23.44 -2.53 2.85
CA VAL A 174 -23.74 -1.18 3.33
C VAL A 174 -22.51 -0.29 3.17
N HIS A 175 -21.33 -0.84 3.51
CA HIS A 175 -20.04 -0.18 3.39
C HIS A 175 -18.91 -1.20 3.17
N LEU A 176 -17.76 -0.72 2.73
CA LEU A 176 -16.50 -1.45 2.77
C LEU A 176 -15.78 -1.06 4.07
N ALA A 177 -15.63 -2.03 4.97
CA ALA A 177 -14.93 -1.87 6.23
C ALA A 177 -13.41 -1.89 6.00
N LEU A 178 -12.75 -0.75 6.20
CA LEU A 178 -11.30 -0.63 6.21
C LEU A 178 -10.81 -0.65 7.67
N LYS A 179 -10.08 -1.70 8.06
CA LYS A 179 -9.50 -1.82 9.40
C LYS A 179 -8.00 -1.61 9.36
N LEU A 180 -7.52 -0.62 10.10
CA LEU A 180 -6.12 -0.19 10.20
C LEU A 180 -5.67 -0.29 11.67
N SER A 181 -4.37 -0.28 11.92
CA SER A 181 -3.86 -0.05 13.27
C SER A 181 -4.34 1.32 13.77
N PRO A 182 -4.74 1.46 15.05
CA PRO A 182 -5.05 2.75 15.64
C PRO A 182 -3.89 3.73 15.45
N SER A 183 -4.17 5.03 15.38
CA SER A 183 -3.17 6.11 15.18
C SER A 183 -2.35 6.04 13.88
N SER A 184 -2.83 5.34 12.86
CA SER A 184 -2.22 5.39 11.53
C SER A 184 -2.38 6.80 10.94
N THR A 185 -1.30 7.35 10.37
CA THR A 185 -1.31 8.63 9.66
C THR A 185 -1.06 8.43 8.17
N GLY A 186 -1.45 9.41 7.35
CA GLY A 186 -1.28 9.40 5.90
C GLY A 186 -2.55 9.10 5.11
N SER A 187 -2.39 8.68 3.85
CA SER A 187 -3.52 8.58 2.90
C SER A 187 -3.55 7.30 2.07
N VAL A 188 -4.78 6.84 1.83
CA VAL A 188 -5.08 5.62 1.09
C VAL A 188 -6.13 5.93 0.01
N LYS A 189 -5.92 5.42 -1.20
CA LYS A 189 -6.92 5.41 -2.26
C LYS A 189 -7.65 4.08 -2.32
N VAL A 190 -8.97 4.12 -2.39
CA VAL A 190 -9.82 2.93 -2.56
C VAL A 190 -10.48 2.98 -3.92
N TYR A 191 -10.24 1.96 -4.73
CA TYR A 191 -10.86 1.74 -6.03
C TYR A 191 -11.90 0.63 -5.91
N LEU A 192 -13.11 0.86 -6.41
CA LEU A 192 -14.14 -0.16 -6.50
C LEU A 192 -14.26 -0.66 -7.94
N TYR A 193 -14.51 -1.95 -8.11
CA TYR A 193 -14.78 -2.58 -9.41
C TYR A 193 -16.12 -3.29 -9.31
N LEU A 194 -16.99 -3.07 -10.29
CA LEU A 194 -18.32 -3.67 -10.34
C LEU A 194 -18.37 -4.70 -11.48
N ASP A 195 -19.19 -5.75 -11.30
CA ASP A 195 -19.58 -6.70 -12.36
C ASP A 195 -18.42 -7.30 -13.15
N PHE A 196 -17.40 -7.79 -12.42
CA PHE A 196 -16.19 -8.37 -13.00
C PHE A 196 -15.39 -7.42 -13.92
N SER A 197 -15.66 -6.11 -13.87
CA SER A 197 -14.95 -5.12 -14.66
C SER A 197 -13.46 -5.06 -14.31
N ALA A 198 -12.64 -4.87 -15.34
CA ALA A 198 -11.22 -4.55 -15.21
C ALA A 198 -10.97 -3.07 -14.95
N THR A 199 -11.96 -2.20 -15.20
CA THR A 199 -11.87 -0.75 -14.96
C THR A 199 -12.49 -0.40 -13.60
N PRO A 200 -11.86 0.51 -12.83
CA PRO A 200 -12.49 1.04 -11.62
C PRO A 200 -13.78 1.80 -11.95
N TYR A 201 -14.75 1.71 -11.04
CA TYR A 201 -15.98 2.49 -11.07
C TYR A 201 -15.67 3.98 -10.96
N VAL A 202 -16.36 4.78 -11.77
CA VAL A 202 -16.28 6.25 -11.73
C VAL A 202 -17.48 6.74 -10.91
N PHE A 203 -17.21 7.46 -9.83
CA PHE A 203 -18.24 8.01 -8.98
C PHE A 203 -18.93 9.18 -9.69
N THR A 204 -20.26 9.13 -9.76
CA THR A 204 -21.09 10.19 -10.33
C THR A 204 -22.07 10.69 -9.28
N ASN A 205 -22.23 12.02 -9.16
CA ASN A 205 -23.09 12.67 -8.16
C ASN A 205 -22.90 12.14 -6.72
N PRO A 206 -21.67 12.12 -6.17
CA PRO A 206 -21.46 11.77 -4.78
C PRO A 206 -22.16 12.80 -3.87
N ASP A 207 -23.23 12.39 -3.17
CA ASP A 207 -23.83 13.22 -2.12
C ASP A 207 -22.85 13.34 -0.95
N ALA A 208 -22.23 14.52 -0.83
CA ALA A 208 -21.14 14.77 0.11
C ALA A 208 -21.58 14.89 1.58
N ALA A 209 -22.88 14.91 1.86
CA ALA A 209 -23.42 15.27 3.17
C ALA A 209 -23.22 14.20 4.26
N ASP A 210 -22.97 12.93 3.88
CA ASP A 210 -23.00 11.80 4.82
C ASP A 210 -21.70 10.95 4.83
N TYR A 211 -20.59 11.49 4.34
CA TYR A 211 -19.33 10.74 4.35
C TYR A 211 -18.68 10.75 5.74
N PRO A 212 -18.18 9.59 6.21
CA PRO A 212 -17.40 9.52 7.44
C PRO A 212 -16.15 10.41 7.37
N ASP A 213 -15.71 10.92 8.53
CA ASP A 213 -14.54 11.78 8.62
C ASP A 213 -13.33 11.18 7.90
N GLY A 214 -12.58 12.01 7.17
CA GLY A 214 -11.44 11.59 6.38
C GLY A 214 -11.78 10.87 5.06
N VAL A 215 -13.05 10.55 4.78
CA VAL A 215 -13.45 9.95 3.49
C VAL A 215 -13.86 11.05 2.51
N THR A 216 -13.21 11.11 1.36
CA THR A 216 -13.51 12.07 0.29
C THR A 216 -13.82 11.35 -1.01
N ILE A 217 -15.02 11.60 -1.55
CA ILE A 217 -15.46 11.13 -2.87
C ILE A 217 -15.74 12.35 -3.73
N VAL A 218 -15.17 12.39 -4.94
CA VAL A 218 -15.29 13.52 -5.86
C VAL A 218 -15.91 13.02 -7.16
N ASP A 219 -16.86 13.80 -7.67
CA ASP A 219 -17.53 13.53 -8.94
C ASP A 219 -16.53 13.36 -10.08
N GLY A 220 -16.75 12.36 -10.93
CA GLY A 220 -15.87 12.03 -12.06
C GLY A 220 -14.54 11.36 -11.69
N ARG A 221 -14.24 11.14 -10.39
CA ARG A 221 -13.07 10.35 -9.98
C ARG A 221 -13.39 8.86 -9.93
N ASN A 222 -12.37 8.03 -10.12
CA ASN A 222 -12.48 6.58 -10.09
C ASN A 222 -11.90 5.94 -8.82
N TYR A 223 -11.71 6.74 -7.78
CA TYR A 223 -11.22 6.34 -6.48
C TYR A 223 -11.82 7.21 -5.38
N ILE A 224 -11.83 6.65 -4.18
CA ILE A 224 -12.15 7.32 -2.92
C ILE A 224 -10.83 7.63 -2.23
N THR A 225 -10.67 8.84 -1.72
CA THR A 225 -9.53 9.19 -0.87
C THR A 225 -9.92 8.97 0.59
N VAL A 226 -9.06 8.29 1.34
CA VAL A 226 -9.15 8.13 2.78
C VAL A 226 -7.95 8.83 3.39
N ASP A 227 -8.21 9.95 4.04
CA ASP A 227 -7.25 10.70 4.85
C ASP A 227 -7.32 10.21 6.30
N LEU A 228 -6.23 9.61 6.76
CA LEU A 228 -6.12 9.07 8.12
C LEU A 228 -5.72 10.14 9.13
N ASP A 229 -5.26 11.32 8.67
CA ASP A 229 -4.87 12.44 9.52
C ASP A 229 -6.09 13.26 9.98
N ALA A 230 -7.21 13.15 9.26
CA ALA A 230 -8.40 13.98 9.42
C ALA A 230 -9.48 13.43 10.38
N GLY A 231 -9.14 12.52 11.31
CA GLY A 231 -10.05 12.18 12.43
C GLY A 231 -10.40 10.71 12.64
N GLN A 232 -9.65 9.75 12.09
CA GLN A 232 -9.93 8.31 12.26
C GLN A 232 -8.95 7.64 13.23
N SER A 233 -9.01 8.01 14.52
CA SER A 233 -8.07 7.49 15.55
C SER A 233 -8.25 6.00 15.85
N ASP A 234 -9.45 5.46 15.64
CA ASP A 234 -9.84 4.15 16.16
C ASP A 234 -9.51 3.00 15.20
N GLY A 235 -8.89 3.31 14.05
CA GLY A 235 -8.44 2.30 13.09
C GLY A 235 -9.57 1.62 12.32
N PHE A 236 -10.75 2.24 12.23
CA PHE A 236 -11.87 1.75 11.44
C PHE A 236 -12.41 2.88 10.56
N VAL A 237 -12.48 2.64 9.26
CA VAL A 237 -13.06 3.59 8.30
C VAL A 237 -14.14 2.89 7.49
N PRO A 238 -15.43 3.26 7.64
CA PRO A 238 -16.49 2.76 6.79
C PRO A 238 -16.48 3.51 5.47
N ILE A 239 -16.17 2.82 4.37
CA ILE A 239 -16.19 3.42 3.03
C ILE A 239 -17.57 3.21 2.41
N PRO A 240 -18.32 4.27 2.06
CA PRO A 240 -19.67 4.13 1.53
C PRO A 240 -19.65 3.47 0.15
N MET A 241 -20.70 2.69 -0.13
CA MET A 241 -20.88 2.02 -1.42
C MET A 241 -21.62 2.90 -2.42
N PRO A 242 -21.26 2.85 -3.72
CA PRO A 242 -21.96 3.60 -4.75
C PRO A 242 -23.45 3.22 -4.78
N GLU A 243 -24.29 4.15 -5.22
CA GLU A 243 -25.73 3.95 -5.37
C GLU A 243 -26.04 2.92 -6.48
N ASP A 244 -25.36 3.08 -7.62
CA ASP A 244 -25.34 2.10 -8.71
C ASP A 244 -24.45 0.90 -8.32
N TRP A 245 -25.04 -0.09 -7.67
CA TRP A 245 -24.34 -1.31 -7.29
C TRP A 245 -24.43 -2.39 -8.38
N GLY A 246 -23.29 -3.05 -8.63
CA GLY A 246 -23.20 -4.25 -9.46
C GLY A 246 -23.44 -5.52 -8.64
N ARG A 247 -23.85 -6.61 -9.31
CA ARG A 247 -24.07 -7.94 -8.67
C ARG A 247 -22.81 -8.53 -8.07
N SER A 248 -21.64 -8.07 -8.52
CA SER A 248 -20.36 -8.40 -7.93
C SER A 248 -19.52 -7.15 -7.73
N MET A 249 -18.73 -7.16 -6.66
CA MET A 249 -17.91 -6.03 -6.25
C MET A 249 -16.52 -6.50 -5.82
N ARG A 250 -15.50 -5.69 -6.11
CA ARG A 250 -14.14 -5.88 -5.62
C ARG A 250 -13.57 -4.53 -5.24
N ALA A 251 -12.76 -4.50 -4.18
CA ALA A 251 -12.05 -3.31 -3.75
C ALA A 251 -10.55 -3.49 -3.96
N LYS A 252 -9.87 -2.44 -4.42
CA LYS A 252 -8.42 -2.32 -4.41
C LYS A 252 -8.06 -1.13 -3.55
N VAL A 253 -7.28 -1.37 -2.52
CA VAL A 253 -6.79 -0.37 -1.58
C VAL A 253 -5.32 -0.13 -1.89
N VAL A 254 -4.95 1.12 -2.15
CA VAL A 254 -3.59 1.55 -2.48
C VAL A 254 -3.17 2.58 -1.45
N CYS A 255 -2.15 2.28 -0.66
CA CYS A 255 -1.52 3.28 0.18
C CYS A 255 -0.55 4.11 -0.65
N GLU A 256 -0.77 5.41 -0.75
CA GLU A 256 0.11 6.31 -1.51
C GLU A 256 1.04 7.14 -0.61
N SER A 257 0.58 7.45 0.60
CA SER A 257 1.34 8.17 1.62
C SER A 257 1.20 7.43 2.95
N PRO A 258 2.03 6.42 3.25
CA PRO A 258 2.11 5.90 4.60
C PRO A 258 2.88 6.90 5.46
N ALA A 259 2.29 7.30 6.59
CA ALA A 259 3.03 7.95 7.66
C ALA A 259 3.00 7.07 8.91
N GLY A 260 4.10 7.10 9.67
CA GLY A 260 4.27 6.31 10.89
C GLY A 260 4.16 4.79 10.67
N ASP A 261 3.55 4.10 11.63
CA ASP A 261 3.41 2.63 11.68
C ASP A 261 2.13 2.13 11.01
N MET A 262 1.66 2.78 9.94
CA MET A 262 0.39 2.41 9.31
C MET A 262 0.38 0.93 8.90
N ARG A 263 -0.59 0.19 9.44
CA ARG A 263 -0.78 -1.22 9.16
C ARG A 263 -2.23 -1.52 8.80
N LEU A 264 -2.45 -2.01 7.59
CA LEU A 264 -3.73 -2.60 7.23
C LEU A 264 -3.94 -3.93 7.97
N LEU A 265 -5.03 -4.00 8.72
CA LEU A 265 -5.42 -5.20 9.46
C LEU A 265 -6.35 -6.08 8.61
N ASP A 266 -7.37 -5.47 7.99
CA ASP A 266 -8.40 -6.15 7.22
C ASP A 266 -9.15 -5.20 6.26
N VAL A 267 -9.71 -5.76 5.19
CA VAL A 267 -10.59 -5.07 4.24
C VAL A 267 -11.73 -6.02 3.87
N SER A 268 -12.95 -5.69 4.25
CA SER A 268 -14.11 -6.56 4.00
C SER A 268 -15.37 -5.78 3.65
N PHE A 269 -16.23 -6.36 2.83
CA PHE A 269 -17.54 -5.82 2.54
C PHE A 269 -18.49 -6.17 3.70
N ALA A 270 -19.00 -5.15 4.37
CA ALA A 270 -19.96 -5.30 5.46
C ALA A 270 -21.39 -5.32 4.89
N VAL A 271 -22.18 -6.29 5.32
CA VAL A 271 -23.59 -6.43 4.98
C VAL A 271 -24.37 -6.23 6.28
N GLU A 272 -25.47 -5.49 6.23
CA GLU A 272 -26.35 -5.32 7.39
C GLU A 272 -26.84 -6.68 7.91
N ASP A 273 -26.75 -6.87 9.22
CA ASP A 273 -27.32 -8.03 9.89
C ASP A 273 -28.83 -7.78 10.04
N PRO A 274 -29.72 -8.63 9.49
CA PRO A 274 -31.17 -8.48 9.64
C PRO A 274 -31.66 -8.39 11.09
N ALA A 275 -30.84 -8.84 12.06
CA ALA A 275 -31.15 -8.71 13.47
C ALA A 275 -31.17 -7.26 13.99
N GLN A 276 -30.49 -6.32 13.31
CA GLN A 276 -30.47 -4.90 13.72
C GLN A 276 -31.65 -4.10 13.16
N GLU A 277 -32.18 -4.41 11.97
CA GLU A 277 -33.39 -3.77 11.41
C GLU A 277 -34.65 -4.01 12.27
N ALA A 278 -34.73 -5.15 12.95
CA ALA A 278 -35.85 -5.48 13.84
C ALA A 278 -35.84 -4.69 15.16
N GLN A 279 -34.72 -4.05 15.52
CA GLN A 279 -34.64 -3.18 16.69
C GLN A 279 -34.98 -1.72 16.37
N GLU A 280 -34.65 -1.21 15.17
CA GLU A 280 -34.95 0.18 14.79
C GLU A 280 -36.42 0.42 14.40
N THR A 281 -37.18 -0.63 14.11
CA THR A 281 -38.63 -0.53 13.83
C THR A 281 -39.52 -0.80 15.06
N ALA A 282 -38.92 -0.94 16.24
CA ALA A 282 -39.62 -1.26 17.50
C ALA A 282 -39.63 -0.11 18.54
N GLU A 283 -39.27 1.12 18.16
CA GLU A 283 -39.55 2.36 18.90
C GLU A 283 -40.65 3.18 18.22
#